data_AF-A0A084R2D0-F1
#
_entry.id   AF-A0A084R2D0-F1
#
_cell.length_a   1.000
_cell.length_b   1.000
_cell.length_c   1.000
_cell.angle_alpha   90.00
_cell.angle_beta   90.00
_cell.angle_gamma   90.00
#
_symmetry.space_group_name_H-M   'P 1'
#
loop_
_entity.id
_entity.type
_entity.pdbx_description
1 polymer ?
#
loop_
_entity_poly.entity_id
_entity_poly.type
_entity_poly.pdbx_seq_one_letter_code
_entity_poly.pdbx_strand_id
1 'polypeptide(L)'
;MPSLLLASRNIRCESPNGIFTQNELDPWQPGPLPTVGFRAEYDALEGVGHARGHNHIALNGMLAARLASQALIRFEILGRIKLVGCPDEENAAGTFQLSQHGAFNSSDPPQPLPDIFGETHEDAVRKAYEAMVIVADLPDGLPGATSSASAIVDVDMYVVNVVQTPISLGVLGSTLIRVTETLNAILDETFPGVAFAVFEDGETGGVGMNMTSPGGHASENTRGLLTLSVEAFRVLSGESSLPFYLPGNTTVRELDITVDLRSRYTLDLPALADFVSDSIGYLADSVSSDVKYPPLRAAALLPRDIITDLASASTDASWVENPELDEEGRDVISVAKAVFHANYGIYEPNGDVPRAFNHEPAFAVAAGTDYGYFQTEIVARTEAHMAVDLLADPARVKEATALVRG
;
A
#
# COMPACT_ATOMS: atom_id res chain seq x y z
N MET A 1 -20.48 26.62 2.73
CA MET A 1 -20.97 25.64 3.72
C MET A 1 -19.83 25.44 4.71
N PRO A 2 -20.01 25.72 6.01
CA PRO A 2 -18.87 26.00 6.87
C PRO A 2 -18.22 24.71 7.40
N SER A 3 -16.90 24.69 7.24
CA SER A 3 -15.90 23.82 7.86
C SER A 3 -16.09 23.70 9.38
N LEU A 4 -16.42 22.51 9.86
CA LEU A 4 -16.37 22.17 11.27
C LEU A 4 -14.93 21.79 11.65
N LEU A 5 -14.02 22.77 11.62
CA LEU A 5 -12.73 22.65 12.31
C LEU A 5 -13.00 22.75 13.82
N LEU A 6 -12.64 21.70 14.56
CA LEU A 6 -12.61 21.65 16.01
C LEU A 6 -11.69 22.73 16.59
N ALA A 7 -12.20 23.95 16.70
CA ALA A 7 -11.63 25.04 17.47
C ALA A 7 -12.37 25.15 18.80
N SER A 8 -11.96 24.38 19.81
CA SER A 8 -12.24 24.75 21.20
C SER A 8 -11.16 24.23 22.16
N ARG A 9 -10.25 25.15 22.49
CA ARG A 9 -9.34 25.22 23.65
C ARG A 9 -8.21 24.17 23.72
N ASN A 10 -7.01 24.65 23.39
CA ASN A 10 -5.66 24.10 23.62
C ASN A 10 -5.19 22.91 22.76
N ILE A 11 -5.58 22.84 21.49
CA ILE A 11 -4.88 21.99 20.52
C ILE A 11 -4.39 22.89 19.38
N ARG A 12 -3.08 23.17 19.35
CA ARG A 12 -2.41 23.67 18.15
C ARG A 12 -1.87 22.45 17.39
N CYS A 13 -2.34 22.28 16.16
CA CYS A 13 -1.65 21.49 15.14
C CYS A 13 -0.62 22.42 14.49
N GLU A 14 0.67 22.15 14.63
CA GLU A 14 1.69 22.82 13.82
C GLU A 14 2.71 21.79 13.28
N SER A 15 3.25 22.18 12.11
CA SER A 15 4.21 21.59 11.16
C SER A 15 5.47 20.92 11.78
N PRO A 16 6.45 20.36 11.01
CA PRO A 16 7.43 19.30 11.36
C PRO A 16 8.25 19.38 12.66
N ASN A 17 8.07 20.37 13.52
CA ASN A 17 8.72 20.53 14.81
C ASN A 17 7.71 20.50 15.99
N GLY A 18 7.15 19.32 16.29
CA GLY A 18 6.77 18.85 17.64
C GLY A 18 5.42 19.29 18.27
N ILE A 19 4.95 18.46 19.22
CA ILE A 19 4.04 18.85 20.32
C ILE A 19 4.71 18.40 21.64
N PHE A 20 4.89 19.34 22.58
CA PHE A 20 5.31 19.09 23.96
C PHE A 20 4.20 19.56 24.91
N THR A 21 3.82 18.77 25.91
CA THR A 21 2.93 19.19 27.01
C THR A 21 3.77 19.48 28.25
N GLN A 22 3.83 20.75 28.64
CA GLN A 22 4.66 21.32 29.70
C GLN A 22 3.86 21.49 30.99
N ASN A 23 4.32 20.91 32.11
CA ASN A 23 4.03 21.40 33.46
C ASN A 23 5.29 22.11 33.98
N GLU A 24 5.10 23.20 34.72
CA GLU A 24 6.05 24.30 34.95
C GLU A 24 7.30 24.02 35.81
N LEU A 25 8.10 22.98 35.56
CA LEU A 25 9.41 22.84 36.23
C LEU A 25 10.52 22.34 35.27
N ASP A 26 11.41 23.28 34.93
CA ASP A 26 12.78 23.15 34.35
C ASP A 26 12.95 23.00 32.81
N PRO A 27 13.47 24.01 32.07
CA PRO A 27 13.56 24.00 30.60
C PRO A 27 14.66 23.14 29.96
N TRP A 28 15.64 22.60 30.67
CA TRP A 28 16.73 21.83 30.03
C TRP A 28 17.38 20.86 31.01
N GLN A 29 16.83 19.66 31.14
CA GLN A 29 17.68 18.49 31.40
C GLN A 29 17.91 17.75 30.08
N PRO A 30 19.06 17.98 29.41
CA PRO A 30 19.43 17.20 28.24
C PRO A 30 19.73 15.77 28.68
N GLY A 31 18.73 14.90 28.53
CA GLY A 31 18.82 13.46 28.74
C GLY A 31 17.78 12.73 27.87
N PRO A 32 18.06 11.50 27.42
CA PRO A 32 17.11 10.73 26.61
C PRO A 32 15.92 10.27 27.45
N LEU A 33 14.75 10.87 27.26
CA LEU A 33 13.49 10.32 27.79
C LEU A 33 13.01 9.16 26.90
N PRO A 34 12.52 8.05 27.49
CA PRO A 34 11.89 7.00 26.71
C PRO A 34 10.69 7.59 25.96
N THR A 35 10.59 7.27 24.67
CA THR A 35 9.62 7.89 23.76
C THR A 35 8.77 6.82 23.08
N VAL A 36 7.44 6.97 23.16
CA VAL A 36 6.48 6.18 22.38
C VAL A 36 5.91 7.05 21.25
N GLY A 37 5.93 6.52 20.03
CA GLY A 37 5.36 7.17 18.85
C GLY A 37 4.06 6.52 18.42
N PHE A 38 3.07 7.32 18.05
CA PHE A 38 1.84 6.90 17.39
C PHE A 38 1.84 7.42 15.95
N ARG A 39 1.50 6.55 15.00
CA ARG A 39 1.32 6.93 13.59
C ARG A 39 -0.16 7.17 13.32
N ALA A 40 -0.42 8.13 12.45
CA ALA A 40 -1.75 8.49 11.99
C ALA A 40 -1.72 8.62 10.46
N GLU A 41 -1.88 7.51 9.74
CA GLU A 41 -2.14 7.50 8.29
C GLU A 41 -3.54 8.04 8.03
N TYR A 42 -3.70 8.92 7.03
CA TYR A 42 -4.95 9.69 6.86
C TYR A 42 -5.41 9.90 5.40
N ASP A 43 -4.70 9.33 4.44
CA ASP A 43 -5.09 9.35 3.04
C ASP A 43 -6.29 8.41 2.74
N ALA A 44 -6.68 8.34 1.48
CA ALA A 44 -7.83 7.57 1.03
C ALA A 44 -7.62 7.17 -0.43
N LEU A 45 -8.26 6.07 -0.85
CA LEU A 45 -8.23 5.63 -2.23
C LEU A 45 -9.10 6.53 -3.11
N GLU A 46 -8.57 6.94 -4.26
CA GLU A 46 -9.32 7.73 -5.23
C GLU A 46 -10.55 6.96 -5.73
N GLY A 47 -11.71 7.62 -5.73
CA GLY A 47 -12.99 7.02 -6.14
C GLY A 47 -13.63 6.04 -5.14
N VAL A 48 -12.86 5.47 -4.21
CA VAL A 48 -13.33 4.44 -3.26
C VAL A 48 -13.48 4.97 -1.82
N GLY A 49 -12.64 5.91 -1.40
CA GLY A 49 -12.63 6.46 -0.04
C GLY A 49 -11.75 5.67 0.93
N HIS A 50 -12.06 5.69 2.23
CA HIS A 50 -11.24 5.05 3.28
C HIS A 50 -11.43 3.52 3.33
N ALA A 51 -11.37 2.83 2.19
CA ALA A 51 -11.47 1.37 2.15
C ALA A 51 -10.24 0.66 2.74
N ARG A 52 -9.15 1.36 3.05
CA ARG A 52 -8.03 0.85 3.88
C ARG A 52 -8.19 1.12 5.37
N GLY A 53 -9.19 1.91 5.77
CA GLY A 53 -9.43 2.26 7.16
C GLY A 53 -8.51 3.36 7.72
N HIS A 54 -7.90 4.19 6.87
CA HIS A 54 -7.05 5.31 7.32
C HIS A 54 -7.80 6.32 8.21
N ASN A 55 -9.11 6.48 8.04
CA ASN A 55 -9.95 7.21 9.00
C ASN A 55 -9.82 6.64 10.44
N HIS A 56 -9.74 5.31 10.57
CA HIS A 56 -9.54 4.64 11.85
C HIS A 56 -8.10 4.74 12.33
N ILE A 57 -7.11 4.57 11.46
CA ILE A 57 -5.69 4.66 11.84
C ILE A 57 -5.36 6.07 12.34
N ALA A 58 -5.80 7.11 11.63
CA ALA A 58 -5.65 8.50 12.06
C ALA A 58 -6.28 8.76 13.43
N LEU A 59 -7.55 8.39 13.60
CA LEU A 59 -8.29 8.61 14.84
C LEU A 59 -7.72 7.80 16.00
N ASN A 60 -7.33 6.56 15.75
CA ASN A 60 -6.69 5.69 16.73
C ASN A 60 -5.40 6.33 17.25
N GLY A 61 -4.47 6.69 16.35
CA GLY A 61 -3.20 7.30 16.73
C GLY A 61 -3.39 8.62 17.48
N MET A 62 -4.30 9.48 17.01
CA MET A 62 -4.62 10.75 17.67
C MET A 62 -5.19 10.55 19.08
N LEU A 63 -6.16 9.64 19.24
CA LEU A 63 -6.81 9.39 20.51
C LEU A 63 -5.86 8.68 21.49
N ALA A 64 -5.09 7.69 21.03
CA ALA A 64 -4.13 6.98 21.84
C ALA A 64 -3.03 7.91 22.37
N ALA A 65 -2.45 8.75 21.49
CA ALA A 65 -1.46 9.75 21.88
C ALA A 65 -2.00 10.74 22.92
N ARG A 66 -3.25 11.20 22.73
CA ARG A 66 -3.91 12.10 23.68
C ARG A 66 -4.13 11.43 25.04
N LEU A 67 -4.69 10.23 25.07
CA LEU A 67 -4.96 9.52 26.32
C LEU A 67 -3.67 9.16 27.07
N ALA A 68 -2.65 8.68 26.36
CA ALA A 68 -1.34 8.37 26.94
C ALA A 68 -0.69 9.62 27.54
N SER A 69 -0.65 10.74 26.80
CA SER A 69 -0.06 11.98 27.30
C SER A 69 -0.78 12.51 28.56
N GLN A 70 -2.11 12.44 28.61
CA GLN A 70 -2.88 12.79 29.79
C GLN A 70 -2.57 11.89 30.99
N ALA A 71 -2.42 10.58 30.76
CA ALA A 71 -2.06 9.63 31.80
C ALA A 71 -0.64 9.85 32.34
N LEU A 72 0.35 10.09 31.46
CA LEU A 72 1.72 10.41 31.90
C LEU A 72 1.75 11.64 32.83
N ILE A 73 1.01 12.69 32.48
CA ILE A 73 0.89 13.89 33.32
C ILE A 73 0.19 13.56 34.65
N ARG A 74 -0.93 12.83 34.60
CA ARG A 74 -1.75 12.51 35.78
C ARG A 74 -1.02 11.65 36.80
N PHE A 75 -0.18 10.72 36.33
CA PHE A 75 0.52 9.74 37.16
C PHE A 75 2.01 10.06 37.33
N GLU A 76 2.46 11.23 36.87
CA GLU A 76 3.84 11.71 37.00
C GLU A 76 4.88 10.73 36.41
N ILE A 77 4.52 10.06 35.32
CA ILE A 77 5.39 9.10 34.62
C ILE A 77 6.30 9.86 33.65
N LEU A 78 7.62 9.66 33.78
CA LEU A 78 8.61 10.26 32.90
C LEU A 78 8.65 9.55 31.55
N GLY A 79 8.22 10.24 30.51
CA GLY A 79 8.27 9.73 29.14
C GLY A 79 7.83 10.78 28.13
N ARG A 80 7.98 10.46 26.84
CA ARG A 80 7.56 11.32 25.73
C ARG A 80 6.58 10.58 24.83
N ILE A 81 5.50 11.26 24.47
CA ILE A 81 4.57 10.82 23.43
C ILE A 81 4.82 11.65 22.17
N LYS A 82 4.95 10.99 21.01
CA LYS A 82 5.01 11.64 19.70
C LYS A 82 3.86 11.15 18.84
N LEU A 83 3.14 12.06 18.19
CA LEU A 83 2.15 11.71 17.16
C LEU A 83 2.69 12.18 15.80
N VAL A 84 2.68 11.30 14.81
CA VAL A 84 3.14 11.60 13.45
C VAL A 84 2.03 11.29 12.46
N GLY A 85 1.53 12.33 11.80
CA GLY A 85 0.64 12.17 10.65
C GLY A 85 1.44 11.66 9.46
N CYS A 86 0.96 10.60 8.81
CA CYS A 86 1.60 9.96 7.67
C CYS A 86 0.70 10.16 6.44
N PRO A 87 1.08 11.03 5.49
CA PRO A 87 0.31 11.19 4.25
C PRO A 87 0.58 10.03 3.29
N ASP A 88 -0.32 9.87 2.32
CA ASP A 88 -0.06 9.27 1.01
C ASP A 88 0.67 7.93 1.05
N GLU A 89 0.18 7.03 1.91
CA GLU A 89 0.65 5.66 1.96
C GLU A 89 0.26 4.90 0.71
N GLU A 90 -0.94 5.17 0.17
CA GLU A 90 -1.52 4.39 -0.92
C GLU A 90 -0.78 4.57 -2.25
N ASN A 91 -0.15 5.73 -2.51
CA ASN A 91 0.34 6.04 -3.85
C ASN A 91 1.79 6.54 -3.90
N ALA A 92 2.34 7.03 -2.78
CA ALA A 92 3.69 7.61 -2.77
C ALA A 92 4.60 7.11 -1.64
N ALA A 93 4.17 6.09 -0.90
CA ALA A 93 4.88 5.58 0.27
C ALA A 93 5.26 6.73 1.24
N GLY A 94 4.30 7.57 1.62
CA GLY A 94 4.62 8.80 2.33
C GLY A 94 5.29 8.62 3.69
N THR A 95 5.14 7.47 4.36
CA THR A 95 5.98 7.13 5.54
C THR A 95 7.45 6.94 5.16
N PHE A 96 7.75 6.33 4.01
CA PHE A 96 9.11 6.22 3.52
C PHE A 96 9.68 7.62 3.27
N GLN A 97 8.94 8.51 2.59
CA GLN A 97 9.35 9.91 2.39
C GLN A 97 9.56 10.63 3.73
N LEU A 98 8.66 10.47 4.69
CA LEU A 98 8.81 10.98 6.05
C LEU A 98 10.05 10.42 6.77
N SER A 99 10.38 9.14 6.54
CA SER A 99 11.58 8.50 7.08
C SER A 99 12.83 9.14 6.51
N GLN A 100 12.91 9.27 5.18
CA GLN A 100 14.02 9.95 4.50
C GLN A 100 14.13 11.41 4.91
N HIS A 101 13.04 12.11 5.15
CA HIS A 101 13.05 13.51 5.59
C HIS A 101 13.30 13.66 7.10
N GLY A 102 13.57 12.56 7.78
CA GLY A 102 13.83 12.55 9.19
C GLY A 102 12.70 12.95 10.10
N ALA A 103 11.46 12.87 9.62
CA ALA A 103 10.30 12.81 10.49
C ALA A 103 10.44 11.63 11.47
N PHE A 104 11.19 10.59 11.06
CA PHE A 104 11.63 9.48 11.89
C PHE A 104 13.15 9.49 12.25
N ASN A 105 14.07 10.04 11.40
CA ASN A 105 15.38 10.75 11.66
C ASN A 105 16.18 11.08 10.34
N SER A 106 17.05 12.12 10.30
CA SER A 106 17.61 12.87 9.12
C SER A 106 18.15 12.14 7.85
N SER A 107 17.65 12.55 6.64
CA SER A 107 18.08 12.38 5.20
C SER A 107 18.02 10.94 4.58
N ASP A 108 17.76 10.62 3.29
CA ASP A 108 17.49 11.31 1.98
C ASP A 108 16.97 10.29 0.89
N PRO A 109 16.41 10.69 -0.28
CA PRO A 109 15.36 9.97 -1.09
C PRO A 109 15.80 9.14 -2.34
N PRO A 110 14.88 8.42 -3.04
CA PRO A 110 15.12 7.59 -4.24
C PRO A 110 14.54 8.13 -5.59
N GLN A 111 14.76 7.36 -6.68
CA GLN A 111 14.77 7.72 -8.13
C GLN A 111 14.26 6.51 -9.01
N PRO A 112 14.05 6.64 -10.35
CA PRO A 112 12.77 6.35 -11.05
C PRO A 112 12.64 5.03 -11.85
N LEU A 113 11.45 4.84 -12.45
CA LEU A 113 10.80 3.68 -13.10
C LEU A 113 11.32 3.30 -14.53
N PRO A 114 10.95 2.12 -15.08
CA PRO A 114 11.47 1.60 -16.36
C PRO A 114 10.68 2.01 -17.62
N ASP A 115 11.41 2.30 -18.69
CA ASP A 115 10.86 2.73 -20.00
C ASP A 115 10.86 1.58 -21.05
N ILE A 116 9.77 1.43 -21.82
CA ILE A 116 9.65 0.58 -23.02
C ILE A 116 9.50 1.44 -24.27
N PHE A 117 10.41 1.32 -25.25
CA PHE A 117 10.32 2.06 -26.52
C PHE A 117 9.85 1.19 -27.71
N GLY A 118 9.02 1.78 -28.56
CA GLY A 118 8.61 1.25 -29.87
C GLY A 118 9.04 2.13 -31.04
N GLU A 119 9.20 1.53 -32.22
CA GLU A 119 9.47 2.30 -33.45
C GLU A 119 8.27 3.19 -33.83
N THR A 120 7.05 2.74 -33.53
CA THR A 120 5.78 3.47 -33.63
C THR A 120 5.00 3.39 -32.32
N HIS A 121 3.92 4.17 -32.21
CA HIS A 121 3.02 4.10 -31.04
C HIS A 121 2.42 2.69 -30.90
N GLU A 122 2.04 2.09 -32.02
CA GLU A 122 1.45 0.75 -32.05
C GLU A 122 2.45 -0.35 -31.69
N ASP A 123 3.71 -0.18 -32.09
CA ASP A 123 4.81 -1.06 -31.67
C ASP A 123 5.06 -0.95 -30.16
N ALA A 124 5.08 0.27 -29.61
CA ALA A 124 5.26 0.48 -28.17
C ALA A 124 4.11 -0.15 -27.36
N VAL A 125 2.86 0.07 -27.76
CA VAL A 125 1.66 -0.52 -27.11
C VAL A 125 1.70 -2.04 -27.16
N ARG A 126 2.07 -2.60 -28.31
CA ARG A 126 2.21 -4.06 -28.47
C ARG A 126 3.28 -4.63 -27.53
N LYS A 127 4.49 -4.04 -27.50
CA LYS A 127 5.58 -4.52 -26.62
C LYS A 127 5.19 -4.45 -25.14
N ALA A 128 4.55 -3.36 -24.72
CA ALA A 128 4.07 -3.21 -23.34
C ALA A 128 3.06 -4.30 -22.96
N TYR A 129 2.07 -4.58 -23.82
CA TYR A 129 1.08 -5.64 -23.57
C TYR A 129 1.67 -7.06 -23.67
N GLU A 130 2.63 -7.30 -24.56
CA GLU A 130 3.36 -8.57 -24.62
C GLU A 130 4.17 -8.81 -23.35
N ALA A 131 4.82 -7.79 -22.81
CA ALA A 131 5.51 -7.87 -21.54
C ALA A 131 4.55 -8.13 -20.36
N MET A 132 3.36 -7.51 -20.33
CA MET A 132 2.34 -7.82 -19.33
C MET A 132 1.81 -9.26 -19.43
N VAL A 133 1.65 -9.80 -20.65
CA VAL A 133 1.29 -11.22 -20.85
C VAL A 133 2.37 -12.14 -20.30
N ILE A 134 3.65 -11.85 -20.56
CA ILE A 134 4.77 -12.64 -20.02
C ILE A 134 4.74 -12.66 -18.50
N VAL A 135 4.52 -11.50 -17.87
CA VAL A 135 4.45 -11.39 -16.40
C VAL A 135 3.24 -12.16 -15.85
N ALA A 136 2.09 -12.09 -16.52
CA ALA A 136 0.88 -12.83 -16.14
C ALA A 136 1.03 -14.36 -16.28
N ASP A 137 1.92 -14.83 -17.16
CA ASP A 137 2.17 -16.25 -17.43
C ASP A 137 3.46 -16.77 -16.79
N LEU A 138 4.05 -16.03 -15.84
CA LEU A 138 5.23 -16.52 -15.12
C LEU A 138 4.91 -17.85 -14.43
N PRO A 139 5.84 -18.82 -14.47
CA PRO A 139 5.57 -20.16 -13.97
C PRO A 139 5.49 -20.19 -12.45
N ASP A 140 4.74 -21.17 -11.92
CA ASP A 140 4.80 -21.54 -10.50
C ASP A 140 6.24 -21.88 -10.08
N GLY A 141 6.64 -21.42 -8.89
CA GLY A 141 7.98 -21.68 -8.35
C GLY A 141 9.05 -20.67 -8.77
N LEU A 142 8.70 -19.38 -8.69
CA LEU A 142 9.63 -18.26 -8.82
C LEU A 142 10.84 -18.41 -7.87
N PRO A 143 12.02 -17.87 -8.24
CA PRO A 143 13.20 -17.93 -7.37
C PRO A 143 12.95 -17.23 -6.03
N GLY A 144 13.60 -17.74 -4.99
CA GLY A 144 13.40 -17.29 -3.62
C GLY A 144 12.30 -18.07 -2.88
N ALA A 145 12.15 -17.79 -1.59
CA ALA A 145 11.21 -18.48 -0.75
C ALA A 145 9.88 -17.73 -0.67
N THR A 146 8.78 -18.37 -1.12
CA THR A 146 7.44 -17.77 -1.12
C THR A 146 7.45 -16.43 -1.88
N SER A 147 7.92 -16.49 -3.12
CA SER A 147 8.03 -15.35 -4.02
C SER A 147 6.83 -15.29 -4.97
N SER A 148 6.39 -14.07 -5.29
CA SER A 148 5.36 -13.77 -6.28
C SER A 148 5.74 -12.53 -7.10
N ALA A 149 5.26 -12.48 -8.34
CA ALA A 149 5.47 -11.39 -9.26
C ALA A 149 4.19 -11.19 -10.08
N SER A 150 3.72 -9.95 -10.20
CA SER A 150 2.52 -9.63 -11.00
C SER A 150 2.66 -8.28 -11.67
N ALA A 151 2.21 -8.16 -12.91
CA ALA A 151 1.88 -6.86 -13.49
C ALA A 151 0.75 -6.32 -12.61
N ILE A 152 0.84 -5.08 -12.12
CA ILE A 152 -0.02 -4.50 -11.07
C ILE A 152 -1.49 -4.97 -11.17
N VAL A 153 -1.82 -6.09 -10.52
CA VAL A 153 -3.19 -6.54 -10.26
C VAL A 153 -3.26 -7.65 -9.23
N ASP A 154 -2.35 -8.63 -9.15
CA ASP A 154 -2.65 -9.82 -8.33
C ASP A 154 -1.43 -10.36 -7.53
N VAL A 155 -1.36 -10.06 -6.22
CA VAL A 155 -0.33 -10.61 -5.32
C VAL A 155 -0.93 -11.07 -3.98
N ASP A 156 -1.42 -12.31 -3.90
CA ASP A 156 -1.78 -13.02 -2.66
C ASP A 156 -2.62 -12.20 -1.62
N MET A 157 -2.68 -12.69 -0.38
CA MET A 157 -3.50 -12.17 0.73
C MET A 157 -3.28 -10.70 1.15
N TYR A 158 -2.30 -9.96 0.58
CA TYR A 158 -2.12 -8.52 0.81
C TYR A 158 -1.48 -7.88 -0.42
N VAL A 159 -2.30 -7.13 -1.17
CA VAL A 159 -2.00 -6.61 -2.51
C VAL A 159 -1.26 -5.27 -2.43
N VAL A 160 -0.51 -4.95 -3.49
CA VAL A 160 0.09 -3.63 -3.73
C VAL A 160 -0.97 -2.57 -4.04
N ASN A 161 -0.73 -1.36 -3.54
CA ASN A 161 -1.68 -0.26 -3.57
C ASN A 161 -1.73 0.43 -4.95
N VAL A 162 -2.43 -0.14 -5.94
CA VAL A 162 -2.75 0.62 -7.16
C VAL A 162 -4.24 0.69 -7.39
N VAL A 163 -4.75 1.92 -7.38
CA VAL A 163 -6.13 2.24 -7.76
C VAL A 163 -6.30 1.99 -9.25
N GLN A 164 -7.19 1.07 -9.62
CA GLN A 164 -7.53 0.84 -11.02
C GLN A 164 -8.24 2.06 -11.59
N THR A 165 -7.55 2.77 -12.49
CA THR A 165 -8.14 3.84 -13.30
C THR A 165 -8.75 3.27 -14.59
N PRO A 166 -9.67 3.99 -15.25
CA PRO A 166 -10.22 3.53 -16.53
C PRO A 166 -9.12 3.21 -17.55
N ILE A 167 -9.19 2.01 -18.13
CA ILE A 167 -8.22 1.54 -19.14
C ILE A 167 -8.84 1.67 -20.51
N SER A 168 -8.09 2.22 -21.46
CA SER A 168 -8.50 2.31 -22.87
C SER A 168 -7.50 1.55 -23.74
N LEU A 169 -7.99 0.69 -24.64
CA LEU A 169 -7.18 -0.04 -25.60
C LEU A 169 -7.85 0.00 -26.97
N GLY A 170 -7.06 0.16 -28.02
CA GLY A 170 -7.50 0.22 -29.40
C GLY A 170 -6.87 -0.88 -30.23
N VAL A 171 -7.60 -1.36 -31.23
CA VAL A 171 -7.11 -2.33 -32.21
C VAL A 171 -7.48 -1.90 -33.63
N LEU A 172 -6.50 -1.86 -34.52
CA LEU A 172 -6.69 -1.59 -35.94
C LEU A 172 -7.04 -2.88 -36.68
N GLY A 173 -7.91 -2.79 -37.71
CA GLY A 173 -8.27 -3.94 -38.55
C GLY A 173 -9.18 -4.99 -37.89
N SER A 174 -9.76 -4.69 -36.73
CA SER A 174 -10.82 -5.47 -36.09
C SER A 174 -12.21 -4.87 -36.37
N THR A 175 -13.26 -5.51 -35.87
CA THR A 175 -14.64 -5.01 -35.97
C THR A 175 -15.27 -4.84 -34.58
N LEU A 176 -16.24 -3.94 -34.46
CA LEU A 176 -17.03 -3.75 -33.23
C LEU A 176 -17.55 -5.08 -32.69
N ILE A 177 -18.09 -5.92 -33.57
CA ILE A 177 -18.66 -7.23 -33.22
C ILE A 177 -17.58 -8.12 -32.61
N ARG A 178 -16.44 -8.28 -33.30
CA ARG A 178 -15.34 -9.14 -32.82
C ARG A 178 -14.83 -8.70 -31.46
N VAL A 179 -14.53 -7.41 -31.27
CA VAL A 179 -14.02 -6.89 -29.99
C VAL A 179 -15.05 -7.07 -28.86
N THR A 180 -16.33 -6.81 -29.15
CA THR A 180 -17.42 -7.00 -28.19
C THR A 180 -17.60 -8.46 -27.80
N GLU A 181 -17.55 -9.38 -28.76
CA GLU A 181 -17.63 -10.83 -28.49
C GLU A 181 -16.44 -11.33 -27.67
N THR A 182 -15.22 -10.85 -27.96
CA THR A 182 -14.03 -11.17 -27.17
C THR A 182 -14.18 -10.73 -25.72
N LEU A 183 -14.60 -9.48 -25.45
CA LEU A 183 -14.75 -8.99 -24.08
C LEU A 183 -15.85 -9.73 -23.32
N ASN A 184 -16.99 -10.03 -23.98
CA ASN A 184 -18.06 -10.82 -23.37
C ASN A 184 -17.65 -12.27 -23.08
N ALA A 185 -16.71 -12.84 -23.85
CA ALA A 185 -16.22 -14.19 -23.62
C ALA A 185 -15.24 -14.28 -22.44
N ILE A 186 -14.58 -13.16 -22.09
CA ILE A 186 -13.64 -13.07 -20.96
C ILE A 186 -14.37 -12.69 -19.67
N LEU A 187 -15.34 -11.77 -19.75
CA LEU A 187 -16.04 -11.23 -18.59
C LEU A 187 -16.98 -12.28 -17.96
N ASP A 188 -16.75 -12.57 -16.69
CA ASP A 188 -17.58 -13.47 -15.88
C ASP A 188 -17.78 -12.92 -14.45
N GLU A 189 -18.31 -13.76 -13.56
CA GLU A 189 -18.57 -13.41 -12.15
C GLU A 189 -17.31 -13.06 -11.33
N THR A 190 -16.12 -13.39 -11.83
CA THR A 190 -14.84 -13.05 -11.18
C THR A 190 -14.38 -11.62 -11.45
N PHE A 191 -15.09 -10.84 -12.27
CA PHE A 191 -14.83 -9.42 -12.55
C PHE A 191 -15.88 -8.50 -11.91
N PRO A 192 -15.94 -8.38 -10.57
CA PRO A 192 -17.00 -7.66 -9.89
C PRO A 192 -17.00 -6.17 -10.24
N GLY A 193 -18.11 -5.68 -10.79
CA GLY A 193 -18.29 -4.26 -11.10
C GLY A 193 -17.47 -3.76 -12.29
N VAL A 194 -16.76 -4.63 -13.00
CA VAL A 194 -16.07 -4.28 -14.25
C VAL A 194 -17.10 -4.18 -15.38
N ALA A 195 -17.02 -3.10 -16.14
CA ALA A 195 -17.82 -2.85 -17.32
C ALA A 195 -16.93 -2.38 -18.47
N PHE A 196 -17.42 -2.49 -19.69
CA PHE A 196 -16.72 -2.01 -20.87
C PHE A 196 -17.66 -1.32 -21.86
N ALA A 197 -17.09 -0.45 -22.70
CA ALA A 197 -17.74 0.17 -23.83
C ALA A 197 -16.84 0.07 -25.06
N VAL A 198 -17.37 -0.47 -26.17
CA VAL A 198 -16.66 -0.61 -27.45
C VAL A 198 -17.18 0.44 -28.43
N PHE A 199 -16.28 1.08 -29.18
CA PHE A 199 -16.62 2.16 -30.10
C PHE A 199 -15.75 2.13 -31.37
N GLU A 200 -16.26 2.70 -32.46
CA GLU A 200 -15.45 3.01 -33.64
C GLU A 200 -14.62 4.25 -33.35
N ASP A 201 -13.30 4.12 -33.47
CA ASP A 201 -12.41 5.25 -33.33
C ASP A 201 -12.27 5.96 -34.68
N GLY A 202 -12.93 7.11 -34.79
CA GLY A 202 -12.90 7.94 -35.99
C GLY A 202 -11.54 8.62 -36.25
N GLU A 203 -10.66 8.70 -35.26
CA GLU A 203 -9.33 9.32 -35.40
C GLU A 203 -8.33 8.34 -36.03
N THR A 204 -8.29 7.10 -35.54
CA THR A 204 -7.37 6.06 -36.03
C THR A 204 -7.98 5.16 -37.11
N GLY A 205 -9.32 5.14 -37.23
CA GLY A 205 -10.05 4.21 -38.09
C GLY A 205 -10.12 2.78 -37.51
N GLY A 206 -9.78 2.59 -36.24
CA GLY A 206 -9.81 1.31 -35.54
C GLY A 206 -11.06 1.12 -34.67
N VAL A 207 -10.99 0.12 -33.79
CA VAL A 207 -11.99 -0.15 -32.76
C VAL A 207 -11.36 0.08 -31.40
N GLY A 208 -11.94 1.00 -30.63
CA GLY A 208 -11.55 1.30 -29.26
C GLY A 208 -12.42 0.56 -28.24
N MET A 209 -11.84 0.24 -27.09
CA MET A 209 -12.54 -0.32 -25.94
C MET A 209 -12.12 0.43 -24.66
N ASN A 210 -13.10 0.95 -23.94
CA ASN A 210 -12.93 1.57 -22.63
C ASN A 210 -13.40 0.58 -21.57
N MET A 211 -12.60 0.37 -20.53
CA MET A 211 -12.91 -0.52 -19.41
C MET A 211 -12.95 0.31 -18.13
N THR A 212 -13.98 0.10 -17.32
CA THR A 212 -14.25 0.88 -16.11
C THR A 212 -14.67 -0.04 -14.97
N SER A 213 -14.27 0.28 -13.74
CA SER A 213 -14.72 -0.37 -12.51
C SER A 213 -15.08 0.70 -11.48
N PRO A 214 -15.78 0.36 -10.39
CA PRO A 214 -16.03 1.28 -9.27
C PRO A 214 -14.76 1.75 -8.53
N GLY A 215 -13.56 1.36 -8.97
CA GLY A 215 -12.29 1.58 -8.26
C GLY A 215 -12.07 0.54 -7.16
N GLY A 216 -10.82 0.34 -6.77
CA GLY A 216 -10.39 -0.68 -5.78
C GLY A 216 -9.38 -1.67 -6.38
N HIS A 217 -8.79 -2.52 -5.54
CA HIS A 217 -7.77 -3.49 -5.97
C HIS A 217 -8.43 -4.70 -6.59
N ALA A 218 -7.73 -5.31 -7.55
CA ALA A 218 -7.91 -6.73 -7.76
C ALA A 218 -7.34 -7.48 -6.54
N SER A 219 -7.94 -8.62 -6.22
CA SER A 219 -7.60 -9.45 -5.08
C SER A 219 -7.56 -10.88 -5.59
N GLU A 220 -7.04 -11.81 -4.79
CA GLU A 220 -6.98 -13.24 -5.14
C GLU A 220 -8.30 -13.80 -5.73
N ASN A 221 -9.45 -13.21 -5.37
CA ASN A 221 -10.77 -13.64 -5.82
C ASN A 221 -11.46 -12.69 -6.82
N THR A 222 -10.82 -11.58 -7.22
CA THR A 222 -11.46 -10.54 -8.04
C THR A 222 -10.50 -10.02 -9.11
N ARG A 223 -10.81 -10.27 -10.38
CA ARG A 223 -10.01 -9.86 -11.53
C ARG A 223 -10.32 -8.40 -11.92
N GLY A 224 -9.27 -7.67 -12.27
CA GLY A 224 -9.30 -6.23 -12.51
C GLY A 224 -9.46 -5.80 -13.96
N LEU A 225 -9.51 -4.46 -14.16
CA LEU A 225 -9.48 -3.85 -15.50
C LEU A 225 -8.23 -4.23 -16.29
N LEU A 226 -7.07 -4.28 -15.63
CA LEU A 226 -5.81 -4.63 -16.28
C LEU A 226 -5.80 -6.09 -16.73
N THR A 227 -6.31 -6.99 -15.88
CA THR A 227 -6.49 -8.40 -16.25
C THR A 227 -7.39 -8.53 -17.47
N LEU A 228 -8.53 -7.81 -17.52
CA LEU A 228 -9.42 -7.83 -18.69
C LEU A 228 -8.73 -7.31 -19.95
N SER A 229 -7.94 -6.22 -19.86
CA SER A 229 -7.25 -5.66 -21.02
C SER A 229 -6.13 -6.58 -21.54
N VAL A 230 -5.37 -7.22 -20.64
CA VAL A 230 -4.31 -8.18 -20.99
C VAL A 230 -4.90 -9.41 -21.66
N GLU A 231 -6.00 -9.97 -21.15
CA GLU A 231 -6.67 -11.11 -21.79
C GLU A 231 -7.29 -10.73 -23.15
N ALA A 232 -7.91 -9.55 -23.25
CA ALA A 232 -8.45 -9.07 -24.51
C ALA A 232 -7.34 -8.92 -25.57
N PHE A 233 -6.19 -8.36 -25.18
CA PHE A 233 -5.00 -8.30 -26.02
C PHE A 233 -4.53 -9.71 -26.42
N ARG A 234 -4.40 -10.64 -25.46
CA ARG A 234 -3.96 -12.02 -25.70
C ARG A 234 -4.82 -12.72 -26.75
N VAL A 235 -6.14 -12.64 -26.63
CA VAL A 235 -7.08 -13.26 -27.58
C VAL A 235 -7.00 -12.60 -28.96
N LEU A 236 -7.03 -11.26 -29.02
CA LEU A 236 -7.04 -10.53 -30.29
C LEU A 236 -5.70 -10.61 -31.05
N SER A 237 -4.59 -10.67 -30.33
CA SER A 237 -3.24 -10.77 -30.90
C SER A 237 -2.88 -12.19 -31.33
N GLY A 238 -3.35 -13.22 -30.61
CA GLY A 238 -3.06 -14.63 -30.92
C GLY A 238 -3.66 -15.10 -32.26
N GLU A 239 -4.74 -14.46 -32.71
CA GLU A 239 -5.42 -14.82 -33.96
C GLU A 239 -4.96 -13.99 -35.17
N SER A 240 -4.22 -12.89 -34.96
CA SER A 240 -3.87 -11.94 -36.03
C SER A 240 -2.78 -10.93 -35.62
N SER A 241 -1.92 -10.51 -36.55
CA SER A 241 -0.86 -9.49 -36.34
C SER A 241 -1.42 -8.05 -36.29
N LEU A 242 -2.58 -7.85 -35.64
CA LEU A 242 -3.27 -6.56 -35.64
C LEU A 242 -2.47 -5.51 -34.87
N PRO A 243 -2.32 -4.28 -35.38
CA PRO A 243 -1.75 -3.20 -34.59
C PRO A 243 -2.70 -2.82 -33.45
N PHE A 244 -2.13 -2.54 -32.27
CA PHE A 244 -2.85 -2.02 -31.11
C PHE A 244 -2.42 -0.58 -30.84
N TYR A 245 -3.27 0.23 -30.23
CA TYR A 245 -2.96 1.63 -29.89
C TYR A 245 -3.69 2.02 -28.61
N LEU A 246 -3.32 3.15 -27.99
CA LEU A 246 -4.08 3.75 -26.91
C LEU A 246 -5.02 4.81 -27.52
N PRO A 247 -6.36 4.66 -27.39
CA PRO A 247 -7.30 5.63 -27.93
C PRO A 247 -7.06 7.04 -27.36
N GLY A 248 -7.24 8.04 -28.22
CA GLY A 248 -7.00 9.45 -27.93
C GLY A 248 -5.89 10.03 -28.80
N ASN A 249 -5.75 11.35 -28.77
CA ASN A 249 -4.75 12.08 -29.59
C ASN A 249 -3.33 11.95 -28.99
N THR A 250 -2.82 10.73 -28.93
CA THR A 250 -1.48 10.40 -28.45
C THR A 250 -0.67 9.72 -29.55
N THR A 251 0.62 10.04 -29.61
CA THR A 251 1.59 9.38 -30.49
C THR A 251 2.79 8.88 -29.69
N VAL A 252 2.59 8.66 -28.39
CA VAL A 252 3.62 8.27 -27.43
C VAL A 252 4.24 6.95 -27.87
N ARG A 253 5.56 6.87 -27.91
CA ARG A 253 6.29 5.66 -28.32
C ARG A 253 7.08 5.03 -27.18
N GLU A 254 6.83 5.52 -25.97
CA GLU A 254 7.52 5.19 -24.75
C GLU A 254 6.43 4.92 -23.71
N LEU A 255 6.37 3.69 -23.24
CA LEU A 255 5.37 3.24 -22.27
C LEU A 255 6.07 2.54 -21.12
N ASP A 256 5.51 2.69 -19.93
CA ASP A 256 6.08 2.03 -18.76
C ASP A 256 5.11 0.92 -18.35
N ILE A 257 5.68 -0.22 -17.95
CA ILE A 257 4.96 -1.21 -17.17
C ILE A 257 5.59 -1.27 -15.79
N THR A 258 4.77 -1.42 -14.77
CA THR A 258 5.24 -1.65 -13.41
C THR A 258 4.85 -3.06 -13.01
N VAL A 259 5.82 -3.77 -12.41
CA VAL A 259 5.65 -5.15 -11.94
C VAL A 259 5.95 -5.16 -10.45
N ASP A 260 4.97 -5.62 -9.69
CA ASP A 260 5.10 -5.75 -8.25
C ASP A 260 5.72 -7.10 -7.92
N LEU A 261 6.82 -7.04 -7.16
CA LEU A 261 7.59 -8.20 -6.76
C LEU A 261 7.54 -8.35 -5.26
N ARG A 262 7.22 -9.56 -4.81
CA ARG A 262 7.17 -9.89 -3.39
C ARG A 262 7.94 -11.16 -3.12
N SER A 263 8.63 -11.17 -1.99
CA SER A 263 9.20 -12.38 -1.43
C SER A 263 9.19 -12.31 0.08
N ARG A 264 9.23 -13.46 0.75
CA ARG A 264 9.31 -13.52 2.22
C ARG A 264 10.61 -12.91 2.75
N TYR A 265 11.69 -13.00 1.97
CA TYR A 265 13.00 -12.48 2.34
C TYR A 265 13.46 -11.44 1.32
N THR A 266 13.89 -10.27 1.80
CA THR A 266 14.38 -9.19 0.93
C THR A 266 15.64 -9.59 0.15
N LEU A 267 16.40 -10.57 0.63
CA LEU A 267 17.57 -11.13 -0.05
C LEU A 267 17.20 -11.86 -1.35
N ASP A 268 15.95 -12.33 -1.48
CA ASP A 268 15.47 -13.03 -2.67
C ASP A 268 15.05 -12.06 -3.79
N LEU A 269 14.76 -10.80 -3.44
CA LEU A 269 14.25 -9.80 -4.39
C LEU A 269 15.17 -9.52 -5.59
N PRO A 270 16.51 -9.44 -5.46
CA PRO A 270 17.38 -9.29 -6.62
C PRO A 270 17.25 -10.44 -7.61
N ALA A 271 17.30 -11.70 -7.15
CA ALA A 271 17.18 -12.86 -8.01
C ALA A 271 15.78 -12.96 -8.66
N LEU A 272 14.74 -12.53 -7.94
CA LEU A 272 13.38 -12.42 -8.48
C LEU A 272 13.27 -11.32 -9.54
N ALA A 273 13.85 -10.15 -9.30
CA ALA A 273 13.87 -9.05 -10.25
C ALA A 273 14.63 -9.44 -11.53
N ASP A 274 15.80 -10.09 -11.39
CA ASP A 274 16.58 -10.61 -12.52
C ASP A 274 15.75 -11.62 -13.32
N PHE A 275 15.06 -12.56 -12.67
CA PHE A 275 14.21 -13.55 -13.33
C PHE A 275 13.07 -12.92 -14.14
N VAL A 276 12.40 -11.91 -13.57
CA VAL A 276 11.30 -11.19 -14.23
C VAL A 276 11.84 -10.36 -15.39
N SER A 277 12.94 -9.65 -15.18
CA SER A 277 13.63 -8.88 -16.22
C SER A 277 14.07 -9.78 -17.39
N ASP A 278 14.69 -10.92 -17.09
CA ASP A 278 15.14 -11.90 -18.10
C ASP A 278 13.95 -12.51 -18.86
N SER A 279 12.82 -12.70 -18.18
CA SER A 279 11.59 -13.22 -18.79
C SER A 279 10.97 -12.22 -19.77
N ILE A 280 10.93 -10.93 -19.40
CA ILE A 280 10.50 -9.83 -20.30
C ILE A 280 11.48 -9.68 -21.46
N GLY A 281 12.77 -9.89 -21.19
CA GLY A 281 13.83 -9.98 -22.19
C GLY A 281 14.04 -8.67 -22.96
N TYR A 282 14.10 -8.75 -24.29
CA TYR A 282 14.42 -7.61 -25.16
C TYR A 282 13.27 -6.60 -25.32
N LEU A 283 12.09 -6.88 -24.76
CA LEU A 283 10.93 -6.00 -24.89
C LEU A 283 11.11 -4.68 -24.13
N ALA A 284 11.85 -4.69 -23.03
CA ALA A 284 12.18 -3.49 -22.26
C ALA A 284 13.55 -2.94 -22.68
N ASP A 285 13.63 -1.63 -22.90
CA ASP A 285 14.91 -0.96 -23.19
C ASP A 285 15.69 -0.64 -21.90
N SER A 286 14.97 -0.49 -20.79
CA SER A 286 15.56 -0.37 -19.46
C SER A 286 14.68 -1.04 -18.41
N VAL A 287 15.31 -1.49 -17.32
CA VAL A 287 14.62 -2.03 -16.14
C VAL A 287 15.18 -1.32 -14.91
N SER A 288 14.30 -0.81 -14.06
CA SER A 288 14.63 -0.28 -12.75
C SER A 288 13.73 -0.92 -11.69
N SER A 289 14.15 -0.83 -10.44
CA SER A 289 13.40 -1.32 -9.30
C SER A 289 13.12 -0.18 -8.35
N ASP A 290 11.87 -0.09 -7.88
CA ASP A 290 11.47 0.85 -6.84
C ASP A 290 12.01 0.43 -5.45
N VAL A 291 11.66 1.20 -4.42
CA VAL A 291 12.15 1.03 -3.05
C VAL A 291 11.78 -0.34 -2.48
N LYS A 292 12.81 -1.11 -2.09
CA LYS A 292 12.64 -2.41 -1.44
C LYS A 292 12.07 -2.25 -0.02
N TYR A 293 10.81 -2.61 0.18
CA TYR A 293 10.23 -2.63 1.53
C TYR A 293 11.00 -3.59 2.43
N PRO A 294 11.52 -3.13 3.58
CA PRO A 294 12.12 -4.03 4.55
C PRO A 294 11.04 -4.92 5.17
N PRO A 295 11.40 -6.09 5.72
CA PRO A 295 10.44 -6.92 6.44
C PRO A 295 10.03 -6.21 7.75
N LEU A 296 8.83 -6.48 8.26
CA LEU A 296 8.42 -6.07 9.60
C LEU A 296 8.41 -7.30 10.52
N ARG A 297 9.19 -7.33 11.61
CA ARG A 297 9.36 -8.56 12.42
C ARG A 297 9.50 -8.37 13.94
N ALA A 298 9.71 -7.17 14.48
CA ALA A 298 10.01 -7.00 15.91
C ALA A 298 8.79 -7.09 16.86
N ALA A 299 7.61 -7.50 16.36
CA ALA A 299 6.40 -7.67 17.17
C ALA A 299 6.56 -8.68 18.35
N ALA A 300 7.62 -9.50 18.33
CA ALA A 300 7.90 -10.52 19.35
C ALA A 300 8.17 -9.98 20.77
N LEU A 301 8.30 -8.66 20.94
CA LEU A 301 8.60 -8.00 22.22
C LEU A 301 7.37 -7.44 22.96
N LEU A 302 6.15 -7.64 22.42
CA LEU A 302 4.90 -7.19 23.04
C LEU A 302 4.09 -8.37 23.58
N PRO A 303 3.25 -8.17 24.61
CA PRO A 303 2.54 -9.25 25.27
C PRO A 303 1.70 -10.08 24.28
N ARG A 304 2.03 -11.37 24.18
CA ARG A 304 1.45 -12.31 23.20
C ARG A 304 -0.04 -12.58 23.41
N ASP A 305 -0.59 -12.20 24.55
CA ASP A 305 -1.96 -12.50 24.96
C ASP A 305 -3.03 -11.78 24.13
N ILE A 306 -2.63 -10.80 23.30
CA ILE A 306 -3.50 -9.99 22.42
C ILE A 306 -3.10 -10.10 20.93
N ILE A 307 -2.08 -10.88 20.59
CA ILE A 307 -1.56 -11.00 19.22
C ILE A 307 -2.01 -12.34 18.65
N THR A 308 -2.88 -12.29 17.63
CA THR A 308 -3.17 -13.45 16.78
C THR A 308 -2.32 -13.36 15.52
N ASP A 309 -1.63 -14.46 15.16
CA ASP A 309 -0.90 -14.55 13.91
C ASP A 309 -1.84 -14.26 12.73
N LEU A 310 -1.65 -13.11 12.10
CA LEU A 310 -2.26 -12.78 10.81
C LEU A 310 -1.19 -12.93 9.73
N ALA A 311 -1.66 -13.27 8.53
CA ALA A 311 -0.81 -13.53 7.36
C ALA A 311 0.14 -12.35 7.06
N SER A 312 1.24 -12.62 6.37
CA SER A 312 2.28 -11.63 6.07
C SER A 312 1.72 -10.40 5.37
N ALA A 313 1.88 -9.19 5.93
CA ALA A 313 1.46 -7.94 5.30
C ALA A 313 2.62 -7.24 4.56
N SER A 314 2.31 -6.34 3.64
CA SER A 314 3.23 -5.32 3.12
C SER A 314 2.79 -3.97 3.69
N THR A 315 3.65 -3.32 4.48
CA THR A 315 3.31 -2.08 5.18
C THR A 315 4.53 -1.19 5.28
N ASP A 316 4.31 0.10 5.10
CA ASP A 316 5.33 1.12 5.28
C ASP A 316 5.84 1.25 6.73
N ALA A 317 5.20 0.57 7.70
CA ALA A 317 5.65 0.46 9.09
C ALA A 317 7.06 -0.12 9.20
N SER A 318 7.45 -0.97 8.25
CA SER A 318 8.78 -1.55 8.20
C SER A 318 9.87 -0.50 8.01
N TRP A 319 9.60 0.63 7.35
CA TRP A 319 10.55 1.73 7.21
C TRP A 319 10.82 2.48 8.52
N VAL A 320 9.88 2.42 9.46
CA VAL A 320 10.06 2.97 10.81
C VAL A 320 10.85 1.98 11.68
N GLU A 321 10.57 0.68 11.54
CA GLU A 321 11.34 -0.37 12.22
C GLU A 321 12.80 -0.36 11.74
N ASN A 322 12.98 -0.22 10.42
CA ASN A 322 14.25 -0.25 9.71
C ASN A 322 15.18 -1.37 10.23
N PRO A 323 14.82 -2.64 10.01
CA PRO A 323 15.57 -3.77 10.54
C PRO A 323 16.93 -3.94 9.86
N GLU A 324 17.92 -4.36 10.63
CA GLU A 324 19.13 -5.01 10.12
C GLU A 324 18.94 -6.52 10.24
N LEU A 325 19.22 -7.22 9.14
CA LEU A 325 19.11 -8.66 9.06
C LEU A 325 20.49 -9.31 9.20
N ASP A 326 20.50 -10.61 9.51
CA ASP A 326 21.69 -11.45 9.41
C ASP A 326 22.21 -11.60 7.98
N GLU A 327 23.40 -12.20 7.85
CA GLU A 327 24.07 -12.38 6.55
C GLU A 327 23.21 -13.21 5.58
N GLU A 328 22.39 -14.12 6.11
CA GLU A 328 21.45 -14.92 5.37
C GLU A 328 20.12 -14.21 5.06
N GLY A 329 19.88 -13.00 5.59
CA GLY A 329 18.67 -12.21 5.38
C GLY A 329 17.40 -12.80 6.02
N ARG A 330 17.56 -13.70 7.00
CA ARG A 330 16.50 -14.51 7.59
C ARG A 330 16.03 -14.02 8.94
N ASP A 331 16.91 -13.50 9.79
CA ASP A 331 16.57 -13.08 11.15
C ASP A 331 16.91 -11.60 11.39
N VAL A 332 16.10 -10.92 12.22
CA VAL A 332 16.38 -9.54 12.62
C VAL A 332 17.43 -9.53 13.71
N ILE A 333 18.58 -8.93 13.43
CA ILE A 333 19.66 -8.74 14.39
C ILE A 333 19.38 -7.50 15.24
N SER A 334 18.91 -6.43 14.61
CA SER A 334 18.63 -5.18 15.30
C SER A 334 17.64 -4.30 14.53
N VAL A 335 17.08 -3.28 15.16
CA VAL A 335 16.11 -2.33 14.57
C VAL A 335 16.46 -0.89 14.92
N ALA A 336 16.02 0.06 14.10
CA ALA A 336 16.09 1.48 14.47
C ALA A 336 15.04 1.84 15.53
N LYS A 337 13.87 1.18 15.47
CA LYS A 337 12.76 1.36 16.42
C LYS A 337 12.04 0.03 16.62
N ALA A 338 11.56 -0.21 17.85
CA ALA A 338 10.56 -1.24 18.07
C ALA A 338 9.22 -0.74 17.53
N VAL A 339 8.59 -1.50 16.63
CA VAL A 339 7.33 -1.14 15.97
C VAL A 339 6.26 -2.17 16.28
N PHE A 340 5.07 -1.67 16.55
CA PHE A 340 3.85 -2.44 16.70
C PHE A 340 2.87 -2.04 15.60
N HIS A 341 2.36 -3.02 14.87
CA HIS A 341 1.39 -2.82 13.80
C HIS A 341 0.21 -3.77 14.01
N ALA A 342 -0.83 -3.28 14.69
CA ALA A 342 -2.00 -4.08 15.05
C ALA A 342 -3.10 -3.99 13.99
N ASN A 343 -3.77 -5.12 13.78
CA ASN A 343 -5.05 -5.17 13.06
C ASN A 343 -6.18 -5.36 14.07
N TYR A 344 -7.33 -4.73 13.84
CA TYR A 344 -8.53 -4.93 14.64
C TYR A 344 -9.78 -4.95 13.79
N GLY A 345 -10.76 -5.75 14.23
CA GLY A 345 -12.01 -5.94 13.50
C GLY A 345 -12.95 -4.75 13.64
N ILE A 346 -13.38 -4.19 12.51
CA ILE A 346 -14.36 -3.09 12.45
C ILE A 346 -15.77 -3.54 12.04
N TYR A 347 -15.98 -4.84 11.85
CA TYR A 347 -17.27 -5.40 11.46
C TYR A 347 -18.10 -5.78 12.68
N GLU A 348 -19.34 -5.29 12.71
CA GLU A 348 -20.33 -5.71 13.69
C GLU A 348 -20.62 -7.22 13.51
N PRO A 349 -20.63 -8.04 14.59
CA PRO A 349 -20.83 -9.49 14.48
C PRO A 349 -22.11 -9.92 13.76
N ASN A 350 -23.17 -9.11 13.80
CA ASN A 350 -24.46 -9.36 13.14
C ASN A 350 -24.93 -8.13 12.32
N GLY A 351 -23.99 -7.32 11.82
CA GLY A 351 -24.32 -6.12 11.04
C GLY A 351 -24.73 -6.44 9.60
N ASP A 352 -25.42 -5.48 8.97
CA ASP A 352 -25.92 -5.61 7.59
C ASP A 352 -24.84 -5.32 6.52
N VAL A 353 -23.66 -4.83 6.93
CA VAL A 353 -22.56 -4.54 6.00
C VAL A 353 -21.89 -5.85 5.57
N PRO A 354 -21.88 -6.18 4.27
CA PRO A 354 -21.19 -7.36 3.76
C PRO A 354 -19.72 -7.35 4.18
N ARG A 355 -19.20 -8.51 4.58
CA ARG A 355 -17.76 -8.63 4.87
C ARG A 355 -16.99 -8.55 3.57
N ALA A 356 -16.17 -7.53 3.48
CA ALA A 356 -15.31 -7.23 2.35
C ALA A 356 -13.86 -7.18 2.81
N PHE A 357 -12.94 -7.50 1.90
CA PHE A 357 -11.52 -7.31 2.16
C PHE A 357 -11.18 -5.82 2.23
N ASN A 358 -10.10 -5.45 2.92
CA ASN A 358 -9.65 -4.05 2.88
C ASN A 358 -9.34 -3.66 1.44
N HIS A 359 -9.67 -2.40 1.12
CA HIS A 359 -9.60 -1.76 -0.19
C HIS A 359 -10.74 -2.09 -1.17
N GLU A 360 -11.77 -2.82 -0.74
CA GLU A 360 -13.02 -2.93 -1.48
C GLU A 360 -14.00 -1.80 -1.10
N PRO A 361 -14.88 -1.35 -2.02
CA PRO A 361 -15.91 -0.34 -1.71
C PRO A 361 -16.79 -0.71 -0.50
N ALA A 362 -17.11 -1.99 -0.32
CA ALA A 362 -17.88 -2.47 0.83
C ALA A 362 -17.12 -2.33 2.16
N PHE A 363 -15.77 -2.38 2.15
CA PHE A 363 -14.98 -2.08 3.34
C PHE A 363 -15.02 -0.59 3.68
N ALA A 364 -15.02 0.32 2.70
CA ALA A 364 -15.21 1.75 2.98
C ALA A 364 -16.55 2.02 3.69
N VAL A 365 -17.60 1.26 3.35
CA VAL A 365 -18.88 1.33 4.08
C VAL A 365 -18.71 0.87 5.52
N ALA A 366 -18.07 -0.28 5.75
CA ALA A 366 -17.78 -0.78 7.10
C ALA A 366 -16.96 0.23 7.93
N ALA A 367 -15.94 0.84 7.30
CA ALA A 367 -15.08 1.84 7.91
C ALA A 367 -15.83 3.14 8.26
N GLY A 368 -16.94 3.43 7.57
CA GLY A 368 -17.80 4.57 7.87
C GLY A 368 -18.82 4.33 8.99
N THR A 369 -18.90 3.12 9.58
CA THR A 369 -19.93 2.78 10.57
C THR A 369 -19.60 3.28 11.98
N ASP A 370 -20.64 3.59 12.76
CA ASP A 370 -20.51 3.90 14.20
C ASP A 370 -19.84 2.76 14.97
N TYR A 371 -20.11 1.50 14.59
CA TYR A 371 -19.46 0.34 15.19
C TYR A 371 -17.95 0.34 14.94
N GLY A 372 -17.51 0.61 13.70
CA GLY A 372 -16.09 0.74 13.38
C GLY A 372 -15.40 1.82 14.21
N TYR A 373 -16.02 3.00 14.35
CA TYR A 373 -15.51 4.08 15.20
C TYR A 373 -15.49 3.71 16.69
N PHE A 374 -16.49 2.97 17.17
CA PHE A 374 -16.52 2.45 18.55
C PHE A 374 -15.37 1.47 18.80
N GLN A 375 -15.06 0.58 17.86
CA GLN A 375 -13.91 -0.31 17.95
C GLN A 375 -12.59 0.47 17.96
N THR A 376 -12.45 1.49 17.11
CA THR A 376 -11.30 2.41 17.13
C THR A 376 -11.11 3.06 18.50
N GLU A 377 -12.19 3.45 19.18
CA GLU A 377 -12.10 4.01 20.53
C GLU A 377 -11.53 2.99 21.54
N ILE A 378 -12.01 1.74 21.50
CA ILE A 378 -11.53 0.66 22.38
C ILE A 378 -10.04 0.41 22.16
N VAL A 379 -9.62 0.32 20.90
CA VAL A 379 -8.22 0.05 20.54
C VAL A 379 -7.33 1.21 20.94
N ALA A 380 -7.74 2.46 20.69
CA ALA A 380 -6.97 3.63 21.09
C ALA A 380 -6.74 3.71 22.60
N ARG A 381 -7.76 3.33 23.40
CA ARG A 381 -7.63 3.21 24.87
C ARG A 381 -6.65 2.12 25.26
N THR A 382 -6.68 0.99 24.55
CA THR A 382 -5.78 -0.14 24.78
C THR A 382 -4.33 0.24 24.46
N GLU A 383 -4.07 0.85 23.31
CA GLU A 383 -2.73 1.31 22.92
C GLU A 383 -2.21 2.42 23.84
N ALA A 384 -3.08 3.35 24.27
CA ALA A 384 -2.70 4.34 25.26
C ALA A 384 -2.27 3.70 26.59
N HIS A 385 -3.03 2.69 27.05
CA HIS A 385 -2.69 1.95 28.25
C HIS A 385 -1.37 1.20 28.09
N MET A 386 -1.14 0.53 26.96
CA MET A 386 0.13 -0.14 26.65
C MET A 386 1.31 0.83 26.68
N ALA A 387 1.15 2.02 26.09
CA ALA A 387 2.20 3.05 26.10
C ALA A 387 2.52 3.54 27.51
N VAL A 388 1.50 3.75 28.34
CA VAL A 388 1.65 4.16 29.74
C VAL A 388 2.32 3.06 30.56
N ASP A 389 1.86 1.82 30.43
CA ASP A 389 2.40 0.65 31.10
C ASP A 389 3.86 0.39 30.72
N LEU A 390 4.21 0.62 29.44
CA LEU A 390 5.58 0.53 28.96
C LEU A 390 6.45 1.61 29.59
N LEU A 391 6.02 2.87 29.54
CA LEU A 391 6.79 4.01 30.06
C LEU A 391 6.89 4.06 31.59
N ALA A 392 5.96 3.42 32.30
CA ALA A 392 5.96 3.33 33.75
C ALA A 392 7.05 2.39 34.31
N ASP A 393 7.55 1.45 33.50
CA ASP A 393 8.50 0.43 33.93
C ASP A 393 9.77 0.45 33.05
N PRO A 394 10.90 0.99 33.55
CA PRO A 394 12.17 1.00 32.83
C PRO A 394 12.65 -0.39 32.40
N ALA A 395 12.29 -1.46 33.13
CA ALA A 395 12.65 -2.83 32.73
C ALA A 395 11.88 -3.25 31.46
N ARG A 396 10.59 -2.91 31.37
CA ARG A 396 9.77 -3.15 30.17
C ARG A 396 10.25 -2.31 29.00
N VAL A 397 10.64 -1.05 29.21
CA VAL A 397 11.27 -0.24 28.15
C VAL A 397 12.52 -0.95 27.62
N LYS A 398 13.40 -1.39 28.53
CA LYS A 398 14.64 -2.08 28.15
C LYS A 398 14.37 -3.39 27.39
N GLU A 399 13.35 -4.15 27.79
CA GLU A 399 12.93 -5.36 27.10
C GLU A 399 12.36 -5.05 25.70
N ALA A 400 11.44 -4.09 25.61
CA ALA A 400 10.84 -3.66 24.35
C ALA A 400 11.85 -3.05 23.37
N THR A 401 12.94 -2.47 23.87
CA THR A 401 14.01 -1.90 23.04
C THR A 401 15.26 -2.78 22.99
N ALA A 402 15.18 -4.06 23.36
CA ALA A 402 16.35 -4.93 23.45
C ALA A 402 17.08 -5.12 22.10
N LEU A 403 16.35 -5.02 20.99
CA LEU A 403 16.89 -5.09 19.63
C LEU A 403 17.17 -3.71 19.01
N VAL A 404 16.86 -2.61 19.71
CA VAL A 404 17.06 -1.27 19.17
C VAL A 404 18.55 -0.93 19.17
N ARG A 405 19.08 -0.51 18.02
CA ARG A 405 20.48 -0.10 17.88
C ARG A 405 20.77 1.14 18.74
N GLY A 406 21.94 1.14 19.37
CA GLY A 406 22.42 2.18 20.28
C GLY A 406 22.99 3.42 19.60
#